data_AF-U1GSR5-F1
#
_entry.id   AF-U1GSR5-F1
#
_cell.length_a   1.000
_cell.length_b   1.000
_cell.length_c   1.000
_cell.angle_alpha   90.00
_cell.angle_beta   90.00
_cell.angle_gamma   90.00
#
_symmetry.space_group_name_H-M   'P 1'
#
loop_
_entity.id
_entity.type
_entity.pdbx_description
1 polymer ?
#
loop_
_entity_poly.entity_id
_entity_poly.type
_entity_poly.pdbx_seq_one_letter_code
_entity_poly.pdbx_strand_id
1 'polypeptide(L)'
;MRTIPTSLYHSSRPPPRLATICPLVPFCVQVHRHPCLRINQCRAFLKPPSLDSLFATSTPLRQLTHTRVLPYPCSSVFDALVSVDKYPSFLPFVLSAIVTQRDQNKLPARASLKVGYDAMGIEETWDSIVSAKEEQGIIEARSAEVEGGNEDGIFEVLKTKWQLHDIEDIRRQGVGLGAQTAVKLDVEVKFRSSMYDKIFAGVEEKVAGMMVGAFEKRIKELAGT
;
A
#
# COMPACT_ATOMS: atom_id res chain seq x y z
N MET A 1 5.08 -59.30 23.96
CA MET A 1 6.02 -58.16 23.94
C MET A 1 6.53 -57.97 22.52
N ARG A 2 6.67 -56.70 22.07
CA ARG A 2 7.08 -56.21 20.72
C ARG A 2 5.94 -56.16 19.69
N THR A 3 5.70 -55.13 18.88
CA THR A 3 6.04 -53.68 18.81
C THR A 3 5.15 -53.13 17.68
N ILE A 4 4.62 -51.91 17.82
CA ILE A 4 3.94 -51.16 16.75
C ILE A 4 5.01 -50.55 15.82
N PRO A 5 4.71 -50.37 14.52
CA PRO A 5 5.04 -49.08 13.93
C PRO A 5 3.91 -48.48 13.09
N THR A 6 3.65 -47.21 13.40
CA THR A 6 2.81 -46.24 12.70
C THR A 6 3.48 -45.85 11.39
N SER A 7 2.83 -46.05 10.25
CA SER A 7 3.32 -45.56 8.95
C SER A 7 2.72 -44.18 8.66
N LEU A 8 3.59 -43.17 8.73
CA LEU A 8 3.37 -41.83 8.19
C LEU A 8 3.45 -41.88 6.66
N TYR A 9 2.43 -41.36 5.96
CA TYR A 9 2.52 -41.09 4.52
C TYR A 9 2.47 -39.57 4.30
N HIS A 10 3.61 -39.02 3.89
CA HIS A 10 3.82 -37.63 3.49
C HIS A 10 4.50 -37.64 2.11
N SER A 11 3.85 -37.07 1.09
CA SER A 11 4.47 -36.60 -0.16
C SER A 11 3.36 -36.10 -1.10
N SER A 12 3.23 -34.79 -1.32
CA SER A 12 4.04 -33.92 -2.19
C SER A 12 3.36 -33.75 -3.55
N ARG A 13 2.57 -32.68 -3.69
CA ARG A 13 2.10 -32.18 -4.99
C ARG A 13 3.04 -31.08 -5.50
N PRO A 14 3.45 -31.10 -6.78
CA PRO A 14 4.34 -30.09 -7.35
C PRO A 14 3.58 -28.78 -7.66
N PRO A 15 4.27 -27.61 -7.66
CA PRO A 15 3.65 -26.33 -7.98
C PRO A 15 3.44 -26.15 -9.50
N PRO A 16 2.36 -25.48 -9.94
CA PRO A 16 2.15 -25.15 -11.35
C PRO A 16 3.01 -23.95 -11.77
N ARG A 17 3.53 -24.05 -13.01
CA ARG A 17 4.37 -23.08 -13.70
C ARG A 17 3.55 -21.85 -14.13
N LEU A 18 4.04 -20.65 -13.84
CA LEU A 18 3.50 -19.40 -14.37
C LEU A 18 4.01 -19.16 -15.79
N ALA A 19 3.07 -19.09 -16.73
CA ALA A 19 3.31 -18.72 -18.11
C ALA A 19 3.39 -17.19 -18.26
N THR A 20 4.24 -16.82 -19.22
CA THR A 20 4.75 -15.51 -19.63
C THR A 20 3.68 -14.44 -19.89
N ILE A 21 3.99 -13.24 -19.38
CA ILE A 21 3.31 -11.96 -19.57
C ILE A 21 3.40 -11.54 -21.04
N CYS A 22 2.26 -11.19 -21.64
CA CYS A 22 2.18 -10.52 -22.94
C CYS A 22 1.80 -9.04 -22.72
N PRO A 23 2.62 -8.04 -23.13
CA PRO A 23 2.29 -6.64 -22.97
C PRO A 23 1.95 -6.00 -24.33
N LEU A 24 0.66 -5.80 -24.59
CA LEU A 24 0.10 -4.96 -25.66
C LEU A 24 -1.28 -4.54 -25.11
N VAL A 25 -1.72 -3.30 -24.93
CA VAL A 25 -1.58 -2.04 -25.69
C VAL A 25 -1.97 -0.88 -24.73
N PRO A 26 -1.42 0.33 -24.89
CA PRO A 26 -1.75 1.49 -24.05
C PRO A 26 -3.10 2.10 -24.42
N PHE A 27 -3.94 2.41 -23.42
CA PHE A 27 -5.04 3.35 -23.60
C PHE A 27 -4.57 4.75 -23.20
N CYS A 28 -4.50 5.60 -24.21
CA CYS A 28 -4.23 7.02 -24.15
C CYS A 28 -5.39 7.75 -23.45
N VAL A 29 -5.09 8.54 -22.42
CA VAL A 29 -6.00 9.60 -21.95
C VAL A 29 -5.31 10.93 -22.18
N GLN A 30 -5.85 11.63 -23.18
CA GLN A 30 -5.41 12.90 -23.70
C GLN A 30 -6.10 14.01 -22.90
N VAL A 31 -5.34 14.79 -22.14
CA VAL A 31 -5.86 16.01 -21.49
C VAL A 31 -5.40 17.23 -22.28
N HIS A 32 -6.37 17.93 -22.88
CA HIS A 32 -6.21 19.20 -23.56
C HIS A 32 -5.91 20.34 -22.56
N ARG A 33 -4.89 21.15 -22.83
CA ARG A 33 -4.79 22.55 -22.38
C ARG A 33 -4.18 23.43 -23.48
N HIS A 34 -4.92 24.45 -23.91
CA HIS A 34 -4.45 25.59 -24.73
C HIS A 34 -4.19 26.82 -23.80
N PRO A 35 -3.64 27.95 -24.29
CA PRO A 35 -2.21 28.20 -24.39
C PRO A 35 -1.78 29.48 -23.65
N CYS A 36 -0.47 29.75 -23.74
CA CYS A 36 0.25 30.97 -23.36
C CYS A 36 0.52 31.17 -21.86
N LEU A 37 1.80 31.09 -21.48
CA LEU A 37 2.57 32.24 -21.01
C LEU A 37 4.08 31.99 -21.16
N ARG A 38 4.80 33.10 -21.32
CA ARG A 38 6.17 33.32 -21.81
C ARG A 38 7.26 32.33 -21.34
N ILE A 39 8.12 32.02 -22.31
CA ILE A 39 9.45 31.43 -22.17
C ILE A 39 10.38 32.43 -21.48
N ASN A 40 10.92 32.07 -20.31
CA ASN A 40 12.23 32.54 -19.86
C ASN A 40 13.13 31.31 -19.77
N GLN A 41 14.00 31.14 -20.77
CA GLN A 41 15.10 30.18 -20.70
C GLN A 41 16.17 30.76 -19.76
N CYS A 42 16.22 30.28 -18.51
CA CYS A 42 17.43 30.36 -17.71
C CYS A 42 18.22 29.07 -17.95
N ARG A 43 19.33 29.20 -18.69
CA ARG A 43 20.29 28.12 -18.92
C ARG A 43 20.97 27.80 -17.59
N ALA A 44 20.39 26.88 -16.81
CA ALA A 44 21.02 26.38 -15.59
C ALA A 44 22.21 25.49 -15.99
N PHE A 45 23.41 25.92 -15.61
CA PHE A 45 24.62 25.11 -15.63
C PHE A 45 24.36 23.78 -14.91
N LEU A 46 24.43 22.66 -15.63
CA LEU A 46 24.41 21.31 -15.06
C LEU A 46 25.68 21.16 -14.21
N LYS A 47 25.56 21.35 -12.89
CA LYS A 47 26.55 20.85 -11.94
C LYS A 47 26.41 19.32 -11.89
N PRO A 48 27.49 18.55 -12.06
CA PRO A 48 27.44 17.11 -11.83
C PRO A 48 27.01 16.86 -10.38
N PRO A 49 26.18 15.84 -10.10
CA PRO A 49 25.80 15.52 -8.73
C PRO A 49 27.06 15.18 -7.94
N SER A 50 27.37 15.96 -6.91
CA SER A 50 28.49 15.69 -6.03
C SER A 50 28.22 14.40 -5.25
N LEU A 51 29.25 13.56 -5.14
CA LEU A 51 29.22 12.30 -4.38
C LEU A 51 28.92 12.52 -2.88
N ASP A 52 29.00 13.77 -2.40
CA ASP A 52 28.58 14.17 -1.04
C ASP A 52 27.11 13.84 -0.76
N SER A 53 26.27 13.77 -1.80
CA SER A 53 24.84 13.41 -1.71
C SER A 53 24.61 11.91 -1.44
N LEU A 54 25.68 11.09 -1.43
CA LEU A 54 25.64 9.69 -0.99
C LEU A 54 25.88 9.57 0.52
N PHE A 55 26.47 10.60 1.16
CA PHE A 55 26.82 10.64 2.57
C PHE A 55 25.93 11.59 3.40
N ALA A 56 24.86 12.12 2.81
CA ALA A 56 23.85 12.87 3.57
C ALA A 56 23.26 11.96 4.65
N THR A 57 23.52 12.31 5.91
CA THR A 57 23.13 11.54 7.11
C THR A 57 21.64 11.59 7.42
N SER A 58 20.88 12.44 6.73
CA SER A 58 19.42 12.53 6.86
C SER A 58 18.78 12.40 5.49
N THR A 59 17.88 11.43 5.36
CA THR A 59 16.96 11.31 4.22
C THR A 59 15.83 12.34 4.35
N PRO A 60 15.20 12.73 3.23
CA PRO A 60 14.01 13.58 3.26
C PRO A 60 12.78 12.82 3.75
N LEU A 61 11.86 13.52 4.40
CA LEU A 61 10.49 13.04 4.58
C LEU A 61 9.75 13.18 3.24
N ARG A 62 9.24 12.07 2.70
CA ARG A 62 8.41 12.05 1.50
C ARG A 62 6.94 12.02 1.88
N GLN A 63 6.12 12.69 1.08
CA GLN A 63 4.67 12.68 1.19
C GLN A 63 4.06 12.25 -0.14
N LEU A 64 3.26 11.19 -0.11
CA LEU A 64 2.62 10.62 -1.28
C LEU A 64 1.11 10.68 -1.08
N THR A 65 0.40 11.14 -2.09
CA THR A 65 -1.06 11.17 -2.09
C THR A 65 -1.58 10.44 -3.31
N HIS A 66 -2.50 9.50 -3.10
CA HIS A 66 -3.22 8.82 -4.17
C HIS A 66 -4.73 8.95 -3.94
N THR A 67 -5.46 9.31 -5.00
CA THR A 67 -6.92 9.44 -4.94
C THR A 67 -7.56 8.56 -6.01
N ARG A 68 -8.63 7.85 -5.64
CA ARG A 68 -9.35 6.94 -6.51
C ARG A 68 -10.84 7.04 -6.22
N VAL A 69 -11.69 6.87 -7.23
CA VAL A 69 -13.14 6.67 -7.03
C VAL A 69 -13.45 5.20 -7.28
N LEU A 70 -14.11 4.57 -6.32
CA LEU A 70 -14.47 3.17 -6.36
C LEU A 70 -15.99 3.01 -6.53
N PRO A 71 -16.47 2.10 -7.40
CA PRO A 71 -17.90 1.84 -7.60
C PRO A 71 -18.47 0.90 -6.52
N TYR A 72 -18.17 1.19 -5.25
CA TYR A 72 -18.57 0.40 -4.10
C TYR A 72 -19.01 1.34 -2.96
N PRO A 73 -19.91 0.90 -2.04
CA PRO A 73 -20.25 1.64 -0.84
C PRO A 73 -19.05 1.84 0.09
N CYS A 74 -19.04 2.95 0.84
CA CYS A 74 -17.94 3.29 1.75
C CYS A 74 -17.70 2.20 2.81
N SER A 75 -18.77 1.56 3.31
CA SER A 75 -18.66 0.45 4.25
C SER A 75 -17.85 -0.72 3.71
N SER A 76 -18.08 -1.14 2.46
CA SER A 76 -17.32 -2.25 1.83
C SER A 76 -15.85 -1.90 1.65
N VAL A 77 -15.54 -0.64 1.35
CA VAL A 77 -14.15 -0.16 1.25
C VAL A 77 -13.50 -0.14 2.64
N PHE A 78 -14.22 0.36 3.65
CA PHE A 78 -13.77 0.40 5.03
C PHE A 78 -13.47 -1.00 5.57
N ASP A 79 -14.38 -1.95 5.39
CA ASP A 79 -14.22 -3.35 5.81
C ASP A 79 -12.97 -4.00 5.22
N ALA A 80 -12.68 -3.74 3.94
CA ALA A 80 -11.48 -4.24 3.29
C ALA A 80 -10.19 -3.65 3.91
N LEU A 81 -10.20 -2.37 4.28
CA LEU A 81 -9.06 -1.66 4.88
C LEU A 81 -8.84 -2.00 6.35
N VAL A 82 -9.88 -2.30 7.12
CA VAL A 82 -9.72 -2.69 8.54
C VAL A 82 -9.44 -4.18 8.74
N SER A 83 -9.62 -4.99 7.69
CA SER A 83 -9.30 -6.43 7.66
C SER A 83 -7.79 -6.70 7.49
N VAL A 84 -6.97 -6.09 8.36
CA VAL A 84 -5.50 -6.11 8.28
C VAL A 84 -4.95 -7.55 8.28
N ASP A 85 -5.53 -8.46 9.04
CA ASP A 85 -5.13 -9.88 9.09
C ASP A 85 -5.33 -10.64 7.76
N LYS A 86 -6.10 -10.07 6.82
CA LYS A 86 -6.32 -10.64 5.48
C LYS A 86 -5.33 -10.13 4.44
N TYR A 87 -4.53 -9.11 4.74
CA TYR A 87 -3.61 -8.50 3.78
C TYR A 87 -2.68 -9.50 3.07
N PRO A 88 -2.12 -10.53 3.73
CA PRO A 88 -1.25 -11.50 3.05
C PRO A 88 -1.96 -12.30 1.94
N SER A 89 -3.30 -12.38 1.96
CA SER A 89 -4.04 -13.15 0.96
C SER A 89 -4.23 -12.40 -0.36
N PHE A 90 -4.01 -11.08 -0.39
CA PHE A 90 -4.30 -10.28 -1.59
C PHE A 90 -3.27 -9.18 -1.89
N LEU A 91 -2.49 -8.71 -0.91
CA LEU A 91 -1.46 -7.69 -1.14
C LEU A 91 -0.13 -8.36 -1.55
N PRO A 92 0.46 -7.98 -2.70
CA PRO A 92 1.62 -8.68 -3.27
C PRO A 92 2.90 -8.55 -2.45
N PHE A 93 2.98 -7.59 -1.52
CA PHE A 93 4.18 -7.30 -0.72
C PHE A 93 4.00 -7.61 0.76
N VAL A 94 2.85 -8.13 1.17
CA VAL A 94 2.59 -8.46 2.57
C VAL A 94 2.81 -9.95 2.78
N LEU A 95 3.86 -10.31 3.52
CA LEU A 95 4.20 -11.69 3.83
C LEU A 95 3.43 -12.21 5.05
N SER A 96 3.22 -11.37 6.05
CA SER A 96 2.36 -11.68 7.20
C SER A 96 1.73 -10.41 7.77
N ALA A 97 0.51 -10.52 8.32
CA ALA A 97 -0.18 -9.44 8.99
C ALA A 97 -0.90 -9.99 10.22
N ILE A 98 -0.63 -9.44 11.39
CA ILE A 98 -1.18 -9.92 12.66
C ILE A 98 -1.75 -8.72 13.41
N VAL A 99 -3.04 -8.75 13.70
CA VAL A 99 -3.67 -7.77 14.60
C VAL A 99 -3.36 -8.19 16.04
N THR A 100 -2.48 -7.46 16.71
CA THR A 100 -2.01 -7.77 18.07
C THR A 100 -2.92 -7.18 19.15
N GLN A 101 -3.65 -6.11 18.82
CA GLN A 101 -4.61 -5.49 19.72
C GLN A 101 -5.81 -4.96 18.94
N ARG A 102 -7.00 -5.08 19.53
CA ARG A 102 -8.24 -4.47 19.03
C ARG A 102 -8.82 -3.50 20.06
N ASP A 103 -9.57 -2.52 19.58
CA ASP A 103 -10.30 -1.59 20.44
C ASP A 103 -11.64 -2.16 20.94
N GLN A 104 -12.45 -1.32 21.60
CA GLN A 104 -13.77 -1.70 22.13
C GLN A 104 -14.76 -2.10 21.03
N ASN A 105 -14.59 -1.56 19.81
CA ASN A 105 -15.42 -1.84 18.63
C ASN A 105 -14.86 -3.02 17.81
N LYS A 106 -13.86 -3.73 18.33
CA LYS A 106 -13.16 -4.84 17.65
C LYS A 106 -12.39 -4.40 16.40
N LEU A 107 -12.15 -3.11 16.21
CA LEU A 107 -11.30 -2.59 15.14
C LEU A 107 -9.82 -2.73 15.52
N PRO A 108 -8.90 -2.85 14.54
CA PRO A 108 -7.48 -2.95 14.83
C PRO A 108 -6.97 -1.69 15.55
N ALA A 109 -6.31 -1.89 16.68
CA ALA A 109 -5.66 -0.84 17.47
C ALA A 109 -4.12 -0.97 17.43
N ARG A 110 -3.62 -2.20 17.30
CA ARG A 110 -2.21 -2.49 16.98
C ARG A 110 -2.11 -3.65 16.00
N ALA A 111 -1.15 -3.58 15.10
CA ALA A 111 -0.88 -4.64 14.15
C ALA A 111 0.61 -4.74 13.84
N SER A 112 1.08 -5.96 13.60
CA SER A 112 2.42 -6.27 13.10
C SER A 112 2.32 -6.66 11.64
N LEU A 113 3.04 -5.96 10.77
CA LEU A 113 3.04 -6.19 9.33
C LEU A 113 4.47 -6.55 8.89
N LYS A 114 4.60 -7.72 8.27
CA LYS A 114 5.83 -8.14 7.62
C LYS A 114 5.69 -7.93 6.13
N VAL A 115 6.52 -7.05 5.57
CA VAL A 115 6.56 -6.74 4.15
C VAL A 115 7.83 -7.26 3.52
N GLY A 116 7.72 -7.67 2.27
CA GLY A 116 8.84 -8.21 1.51
C GLY A 116 8.82 -7.75 0.06
N TYR A 117 10.00 -7.54 -0.49
CA TYR A 117 10.19 -7.33 -1.92
C TYR A 117 11.31 -8.24 -2.42
N ASP A 118 10.91 -9.45 -2.84
CA ASP A 118 11.83 -10.52 -3.23
C ASP A 118 12.88 -10.09 -4.26
N ALA A 119 12.47 -9.28 -5.25
CA ALA A 119 13.37 -8.81 -6.30
C ALA A 119 14.51 -7.90 -5.79
N MET A 120 14.40 -7.38 -4.56
CA MET A 120 15.45 -6.60 -3.90
C MET A 120 16.06 -7.34 -2.68
N GLY A 121 15.58 -8.54 -2.35
CA GLY A 121 16.02 -9.28 -1.16
C GLY A 121 15.73 -8.55 0.15
N ILE A 122 14.68 -7.72 0.17
CA ILE A 122 14.31 -6.88 1.31
C ILE A 122 13.13 -7.52 2.02
N GLU A 123 13.25 -7.70 3.33
CA GLU A 123 12.19 -8.17 4.21
C GLU A 123 12.25 -7.42 5.52
N GLU A 124 11.10 -6.98 6.02
CA GLU A 124 11.04 -6.11 7.19
C GLU A 124 9.72 -6.30 7.94
N THR A 125 9.77 -6.25 9.26
CA THR A 125 8.58 -6.31 10.13
C THR A 125 8.40 -5.01 10.89
N TRP A 126 7.18 -4.46 10.87
CA TRP A 126 6.82 -3.28 11.64
C TRP A 126 5.60 -3.50 12.51
N ASP A 127 5.72 -3.03 13.74
CA ASP A 127 4.58 -2.83 14.62
C ASP A 127 4.00 -1.43 14.42
N SER A 128 2.69 -1.37 14.27
CA SER A 128 1.94 -0.16 14.02
C SER A 128 0.88 0.05 15.08
N ILE A 129 0.68 1.32 15.46
CA ILE A 129 -0.52 1.79 16.15
C ILE A 129 -1.54 2.16 15.07
N VAL A 130 -2.75 1.61 15.19
CA VAL A 130 -3.83 1.78 14.23
C VAL A 130 -5.00 2.51 14.89
N SER A 131 -5.64 3.42 14.16
CA SER A 131 -6.85 4.11 14.56
C SER A 131 -7.83 4.10 13.40
N ALA A 132 -8.93 3.37 13.53
CA ALA A 132 -10.00 3.32 12.55
C ALA A 132 -11.26 3.99 13.12
N LYS A 133 -11.82 4.94 12.38
CA LYS A 133 -13.01 5.72 12.75
C LYS A 133 -14.00 5.68 11.60
N GLU A 134 -14.88 4.69 11.64
CA GLU A 134 -15.83 4.38 10.56
C GLU A 134 -16.75 5.57 10.23
N GLU A 135 -17.33 6.20 11.26
CA GLU A 135 -18.22 7.38 11.08
C GLU A 135 -17.53 8.57 10.40
N GLN A 136 -16.20 8.65 10.50
CA GLN A 136 -15.40 9.72 9.88
C GLN A 136 -14.82 9.29 8.52
N GLY A 137 -14.94 8.01 8.16
CA GLY A 137 -14.27 7.43 7.00
C GLY A 137 -12.75 7.49 7.09
N ILE A 138 -12.16 7.44 8.29
CA ILE A 138 -10.71 7.62 8.50
C ILE A 138 -10.08 6.33 9.04
N ILE A 139 -8.99 5.88 8.41
CA ILE A 139 -8.11 4.83 8.94
C ILE A 139 -6.68 5.35 8.95
N GLU A 140 -6.04 5.38 10.12
CA GLU A 140 -4.66 5.83 10.29
C GLU A 140 -3.81 4.70 10.86
N ALA A 141 -2.61 4.53 10.33
CA ALA A 141 -1.59 3.63 10.86
C ALA A 141 -0.27 4.39 10.96
N ARG A 142 0.42 4.24 12.08
CA ARG A 142 1.77 4.80 12.27
C ARG A 142 2.67 3.78 12.94
N SER A 143 3.95 3.81 12.59
CA SER A 143 5.00 3.06 13.30
C SER A 143 4.88 3.28 14.81
N ALA A 144 4.87 2.18 15.57
CA ALA A 144 4.96 2.24 17.01
C ALA A 144 6.39 2.63 17.38
N GLU A 145 6.55 3.74 18.10
CA GLU A 145 7.81 4.04 18.78
C GLU A 145 8.01 2.97 19.86
N VAL A 146 9.02 2.12 19.67
CA VAL A 146 9.47 1.18 20.71
C VAL A 146 10.63 1.87 21.44
N GLU A 147 10.63 1.87 22.77
CA GLU A 147 11.82 2.26 23.53
C GLU A 147 12.95 1.27 23.18
N GLY A 148 14.04 1.79 22.58
CA GLY A 148 15.06 0.97 21.93
C GLY A 148 14.63 0.49 20.54
N GLY A 149 13.97 1.35 19.76
CA GLY A 149 13.37 1.08 18.45
C GLY A 149 14.20 0.20 17.52
N ASN A 150 13.56 -0.41 16.51
CA ASN A 150 14.26 -1.23 15.53
C ASN A 150 15.31 -0.37 14.79
N GLU A 151 16.53 -0.32 15.34
CA GLU A 151 17.60 0.58 14.87
C GLU A 151 18.05 0.20 13.45
N ASP A 152 17.87 -1.07 13.12
CA ASP A 152 18.21 -1.71 11.85
C ASP A 152 17.07 -1.65 10.82
N GLY A 153 15.93 -1.05 11.18
CA GLY A 153 14.76 -1.03 10.31
C GLY A 153 14.90 -0.09 9.09
N ILE A 154 14.19 -0.39 8.02
CA ILE A 154 14.28 0.38 6.76
C ILE A 154 13.72 1.80 6.91
N PHE A 155 12.71 1.98 7.76
CA PHE A 155 11.94 3.20 7.91
C PHE A 155 12.24 3.87 9.25
N GLU A 156 12.52 5.16 9.19
CA GLU A 156 12.54 6.04 10.36
C GLU A 156 11.12 6.50 10.69
N VAL A 157 10.35 6.84 9.66
CA VAL A 157 8.94 7.23 9.78
C VAL A 157 8.15 6.49 8.72
N LEU A 158 7.05 5.89 9.14
CA LEU A 158 5.99 5.46 8.24
C LEU A 158 4.64 5.79 8.89
N LYS A 159 3.87 6.61 8.19
CA LYS A 159 2.47 6.90 8.53
C LYS A 159 1.63 6.73 7.29
N THR A 160 0.44 6.20 7.48
CA THR A 160 -0.54 5.98 6.43
C THR A 160 -1.88 6.49 6.91
N LYS A 161 -2.57 7.24 6.07
CA LYS A 161 -3.91 7.75 6.33
C LYS A 161 -4.80 7.49 5.13
N TRP A 162 -5.89 6.79 5.38
CA TRP A 162 -6.98 6.60 4.45
C TRP A 162 -8.12 7.54 4.82
N GLN A 163 -8.73 8.14 3.81
CA GLN A 163 -9.93 8.97 3.93
C GLN A 163 -10.94 8.48 2.90
N LEU A 164 -12.16 8.21 3.36
CA LEU A 164 -13.26 7.70 2.58
C LEU A 164 -14.40 8.71 2.62
N HIS A 165 -14.95 9.03 1.45
CA HIS A 165 -16.12 9.90 1.33
C HIS A 165 -17.12 9.26 0.36
N ASP A 166 -18.37 9.14 0.78
CA ASP A 166 -19.44 8.78 -0.14
C ASP A 166 -19.60 9.86 -1.21
N ILE A 167 -19.73 9.43 -2.45
CA ILE A 167 -20.10 10.31 -3.56
C ILE A 167 -21.60 10.10 -3.76
N GLU A 168 -22.38 11.13 -3.43
CA GLU A 168 -23.81 11.12 -3.69
C GLU A 168 -24.08 10.90 -5.19
N ASP A 169 -24.96 9.95 -5.49
CA ASP A 169 -25.36 9.60 -6.86
C ASP A 169 -26.04 10.80 -7.51
N ILE A 170 -25.33 11.47 -8.43
CA ILE A 170 -25.98 12.40 -9.35
C ILE A 170 -26.77 11.54 -10.34
N ARG A 171 -28.03 11.26 -10.00
CA ARG A 171 -29.01 10.64 -10.90
C ARG A 171 -29.14 11.47 -12.18
N ARG A 172 -28.32 11.17 -13.18
CA ARG A 172 -28.50 11.67 -14.54
C ARG A 172 -29.15 10.56 -15.35
N GLN A 173 -30.40 10.80 -15.77
CA GLN A 173 -31.09 10.03 -16.81
C GLN A 173 -31.41 8.56 -16.48
N GLY A 174 -31.88 8.27 -15.26
CA GLY A 174 -32.60 7.02 -14.97
C GLY A 174 -31.75 5.74 -14.87
N VAL A 175 -30.43 5.84 -15.04
CA VAL A 175 -29.48 4.77 -14.73
C VAL A 175 -28.65 5.24 -13.54
N GLY A 176 -29.02 4.81 -12.33
CA GLY A 176 -28.23 5.08 -11.13
C GLY A 176 -26.88 4.36 -11.25
N LEU A 177 -25.79 5.11 -11.23
CA LEU A 177 -24.49 4.53 -10.93
C LEU A 177 -24.54 4.25 -9.44
N GLY A 178 -24.71 2.98 -9.04
CA GLY A 178 -24.83 2.59 -7.64
C GLY A 178 -23.75 3.20 -6.73
N ALA A 179 -23.90 3.07 -5.40
CA ALA A 179 -23.06 3.74 -4.41
C ALA A 179 -21.56 3.79 -4.79
N GLN A 180 -20.97 4.99 -4.71
CA GLN A 180 -19.57 5.24 -5.04
C GLN A 180 -18.85 5.85 -3.84
N THR A 181 -17.55 5.59 -3.75
CA THR A 181 -16.70 6.13 -2.70
C THR A 181 -15.45 6.77 -3.28
N ALA A 182 -15.18 8.02 -2.90
CA ALA A 182 -13.88 8.63 -3.07
C ALA A 182 -12.94 8.13 -1.97
N VAL A 183 -11.81 7.56 -2.38
CA VAL A 183 -10.74 7.07 -1.51
C VAL A 183 -9.53 7.96 -1.70
N LYS A 184 -8.98 8.49 -0.61
CA LYS A 184 -7.71 9.20 -0.57
C LYS A 184 -6.75 8.48 0.38
N LEU A 185 -5.57 8.17 -0.12
CA LEU A 185 -4.47 7.58 0.61
C LEU A 185 -3.35 8.62 0.70
N ASP A 186 -3.00 9.02 1.92
CA ASP A 186 -1.80 9.80 2.23
C ASP A 186 -0.77 8.90 2.93
N VAL A 187 0.47 8.92 2.43
CA VAL A 187 1.60 8.20 3.02
C VAL A 187 2.72 9.19 3.33
N GLU A 188 3.13 9.24 4.60
CA GLU A 188 4.34 9.95 5.02
C GLU A 188 5.43 8.93 5.31
N VAL A 189 6.57 9.07 4.65
CA VAL A 189 7.64 8.06 4.73
C VAL A 189 9.02 8.72 4.80
N LYS A 190 9.84 8.27 5.74
CA LYS A 190 11.25 8.64 5.86
C LYS A 190 12.07 7.37 6.02
N PHE A 191 13.04 7.16 5.13
CA PHE A 191 13.91 5.99 5.13
C PHE A 191 15.13 6.22 6.00
N ARG A 192 15.69 5.19 6.65
CA ARG A 192 16.97 5.37 7.38
C ARG A 192 18.17 5.50 6.44
N SER A 193 18.11 4.87 5.28
CA SER A 193 19.20 4.85 4.29
C SER A 193 18.85 5.65 3.03
N SER A 194 19.78 6.50 2.58
CA SER A 194 19.68 7.20 1.29
C SER A 194 19.57 6.23 0.10
N MET A 195 20.13 5.02 0.22
CA MET A 195 19.99 3.98 -0.80
C MET A 195 18.53 3.53 -0.93
N TYR A 196 17.86 3.23 0.19
CA TYR A 196 16.46 2.81 0.17
C TYR A 196 15.53 3.92 -0.31
N ASP A 197 15.76 5.18 0.10
CA ASP A 197 15.00 6.34 -0.39
C ASP A 197 15.07 6.46 -1.92
N LYS A 198 16.27 6.34 -2.51
CA LYS A 198 16.48 6.45 -3.96
C LYS A 198 15.85 5.30 -4.72
N ILE A 199 15.97 4.07 -4.19
CA ILE A 199 15.35 2.88 -4.79
C ILE A 199 13.83 3.03 -4.77
N PHE A 200 13.27 3.38 -3.62
CA PHE A 200 11.83 3.59 -3.46
C PHE A 200 11.30 4.66 -4.43
N ALA A 201 12.01 5.79 -4.55
CA ALA A 201 11.65 6.86 -5.49
C ALA A 201 11.52 6.39 -6.95
N GLY A 202 12.25 5.34 -7.36
CA GLY A 202 12.17 4.77 -8.71
C GLY A 202 11.05 3.76 -8.91
N VAL A 203 10.49 3.18 -7.86
CA VAL A 203 9.48 2.09 -7.93
C VAL A 203 8.12 2.45 -7.34
N GLU A 204 8.03 3.62 -6.70
CA GLU A 204 6.86 4.09 -5.95
C GLU A 204 5.55 3.98 -6.73
N GLU A 205 5.48 4.56 -7.94
CA GLU A 205 4.26 4.56 -8.76
C GLU A 205 3.79 3.15 -9.09
N LYS A 206 4.73 2.25 -9.39
CA LYS A 206 4.43 0.85 -9.71
C LYS A 206 3.89 0.11 -8.50
N VAL A 207 4.52 0.30 -7.33
CA VAL A 207 4.09 -0.31 -6.06
C VAL A 207 2.70 0.18 -5.66
N ALA A 208 2.47 1.49 -5.75
CA ALA A 208 1.16 2.09 -5.47
C ALA A 208 0.06 1.51 -6.38
N GLY A 209 0.31 1.42 -7.69
CA GLY A 209 -0.63 0.82 -8.64
C GLY A 209 -0.99 -0.63 -8.32
N MET A 210 0.00 -1.45 -7.93
CA MET A 210 -0.23 -2.84 -7.53
C MET A 210 -1.05 -2.95 -6.24
N MET A 211 -0.78 -2.11 -5.23
CA MET A 211 -1.53 -2.09 -3.98
C MET A 211 -2.99 -1.67 -4.20
N VAL A 212 -3.22 -0.59 -4.96
CA VAL A 212 -4.57 -0.11 -5.26
C VAL A 212 -5.38 -1.16 -6.01
N GLY A 213 -4.81 -1.76 -7.07
CA GLY A 213 -5.49 -2.82 -7.82
C GLY A 213 -5.83 -4.05 -6.97
N ALA A 214 -4.95 -4.41 -6.03
CA ALA A 214 -5.20 -5.50 -5.09
C ALA A 214 -6.37 -5.21 -4.14
N PHE A 215 -6.46 -3.99 -3.60
CA PHE A 215 -7.60 -3.57 -2.78
C PHE A 215 -8.90 -3.52 -3.59
N GLU A 216 -8.89 -2.98 -4.81
CA GLU A 216 -10.07 -2.98 -5.69
C GLU A 216 -10.61 -4.38 -5.91
N LYS A 217 -9.71 -5.35 -6.20
CA LYS A 217 -10.09 -6.74 -6.35
C LYS A 217 -10.71 -7.30 -5.07
N ARG A 218 -10.11 -7.01 -3.91
CA ARG A 218 -10.60 -7.49 -2.61
C ARG A 218 -11.99 -6.93 -2.28
N ILE A 219 -12.22 -5.66 -2.56
CA ILE A 219 -13.52 -5.01 -2.32
C ILE A 219 -14.58 -5.64 -3.24
N LYS A 220 -14.24 -5.92 -4.50
CA LYS A 220 -15.13 -6.64 -5.42
C LYS A 220 -15.54 -8.01 -4.89
N GLU A 221 -14.60 -8.75 -4.30
CA GLU A 221 -14.87 -10.07 -3.70
C GLU A 221 -15.83 -9.95 -2.52
N LEU A 222 -15.68 -8.94 -1.67
CA LEU A 222 -16.56 -8.70 -0.52
C LEU A 222 -17.96 -8.24 -0.93
N ALA A 223 -18.06 -7.36 -1.94
CA ALA A 223 -19.34 -6.83 -2.43
C ALA A 223 -20.17 -7.85 -3.23
N GLY A 224 -19.55 -8.95 -3.68
CA GLY A 224 -20.23 -10.05 -4.38
C GLY A 224 -20.75 -11.16 -3.47
N THR A 225 -20.59 -11.01 -2.15
CA THR A 225 -21.05 -11.95 -1.10
C THR A 225 -22.28 -11.38 -0.41
#